data_AF-A0AAP2NXJ6-F1
#
_entry.id   AF-A0AAP2NXJ6-F1
#
_cell.length_a   1.000
_cell.length_b   1.000
_cell.length_c   1.000
_cell.angle_alpha   90.00
_cell.angle_beta   90.00
_cell.angle_gamma   90.00
#
_symmetry.space_group_name_H-M   'P 1'
#
loop_
_entity.id
_entity.type
_entity.pdbx_description
1 polymer ?
#
loop_
_entity_poly.entity_id
_entity_poly.type
_entity_poly.pdbx_seq_one_letter_code
_entity_poly.pdbx_strand_id
1 'polypeptide(L)' 'MSQVHQQWLENTIYALRAYSGIKLRVTMDSSIIEDLHIDSLEMLELITEIERYTGLPLLDEIWMKWRYLRDIVNYLLSVK' A
#
# COMPACT_ATOMS: atom_id res chain seq x y z
N MET A 1 10.34 -14.08 1.31
CA MET A 1 9.27 -13.40 2.09
C MET A 1 8.94 -12.02 1.53
N SER A 2 9.93 -11.16 1.18
CA SER A 2 9.63 -9.82 0.59
C SER A 2 8.77 -9.87 -0.68
N GLN A 3 9.01 -10.83 -1.57
CA GLN A 3 8.27 -10.96 -2.83
C GLN A 3 6.78 -11.26 -2.62
N VAL A 4 6.40 -11.95 -1.54
CA VAL A 4 4.99 -12.25 -1.24
C VAL A 4 4.25 -11.00 -0.78
N HIS A 5 4.85 -10.20 0.10
CA HIS A 5 4.27 -8.94 0.58
C HIS A 5 4.20 -7.90 -0.53
N GLN A 6 5.24 -7.83 -1.37
CA GLN A 6 5.23 -6.97 -2.55
C GLN A 6 4.11 -7.37 -3.52
N GLN A 7 4.01 -8.66 -3.88
CA GLN A 7 2.98 -9.11 -4.81
C GLN A 7 1.57 -8.89 -4.26
N TRP A 8 1.37 -9.10 -2.95
CA TRP A 8 0.11 -8.81 -2.29
C TRP A 8 -0.23 -7.32 -2.39
N LEU A 9 0.71 -6.44 -2.03
CA LEU A 9 0.51 -4.99 -2.07
C LEU A 9 0.20 -4.50 -3.48
N GLU A 10 0.94 -4.97 -4.49
CA GLU A 10 0.68 -4.65 -5.89
C GLU A 10 -0.73 -5.06 -6.30
N ASN A 11 -1.18 -6.26 -5.95
CA ASN A 11 -2.53 -6.73 -6.26
C ASN A 11 -3.61 -5.89 -5.55
N THR A 12 -3.39 -5.52 -4.29
CA THR A 12 -4.30 -4.64 -3.54
C THR A 12 -4.41 -3.28 -4.21
N ILE A 13 -3.30 -2.68 -4.63
CA ILE A 13 -3.29 -1.40 -5.36
C ILE A 13 -4.01 -1.56 -6.70
N TYR A 14 -3.75 -2.64 -7.45
CA TYR A 14 -4.47 -2.88 -8.70
C TYR A 14 -5.99 -3.02 -8.49
N ALA A 15 -6.43 -3.63 -7.39
CA ALA A 15 -7.85 -3.72 -7.07
C ALA A 15 -8.47 -2.35 -6.76
N LEU A 16 -7.80 -1.52 -5.95
CA LEU A 16 -8.23 -0.14 -5.66
C LEU A 16 -8.32 0.69 -6.96
N ARG A 17 -7.34 0.51 -7.86
CA ARG A 17 -7.25 1.28 -9.10
C ARG A 17 -8.05 0.68 -10.26
N ALA A 18 -8.61 -0.51 -10.13
CA ALA A 18 -9.39 -1.17 -11.20
C ALA A 18 -10.56 -0.31 -11.69
N TYR A 19 -11.13 0.53 -10.80
CA TYR A 19 -12.21 1.45 -11.13
C TYR A 19 -11.75 2.75 -11.80
N SER A 20 -10.46 3.10 -11.71
CA SER A 20 -9.89 4.33 -12.26
C SER A 20 -9.53 4.24 -13.75
N GLY A 21 -9.40 3.02 -14.30
CA GLY A 21 -8.97 2.79 -15.69
C GLY A 21 -7.50 3.12 -15.96
N ILE A 22 -6.71 3.49 -14.94
CA ILE A 22 -5.31 3.88 -15.08
C ILE A 22 -4.41 2.63 -15.05
N LYS A 23 -3.67 2.39 -16.14
CA LYS A 23 -2.56 1.42 -16.13
C LYS A 23 -1.34 2.03 -15.43
N LEU A 24 -1.22 1.78 -14.13
CA LEU A 24 -0.06 2.20 -13.35
C LEU A 24 1.05 1.14 -13.40
N ARG A 25 2.26 1.60 -13.69
CA ARG A 25 3.47 0.80 -13.45
C ARG A 25 3.81 0.96 -11.98
N VAL A 26 3.37 0.01 -11.17
CA VAL A 26 3.60 0.00 -9.73
C VAL A 26 5.04 -0.42 -9.46
N THR A 27 5.82 0.42 -8.79
CA THR A 27 7.20 0.12 -8.38
C THR A 27 7.41 0.51 -6.92
N MET A 28 8.40 -0.08 -6.26
CA MET A 28 8.67 0.20 -4.84
C MET A 28 9.06 1.67 -4.57
N ASP A 29 9.56 2.36 -5.59
CA ASP A 29 9.93 3.78 -5.52
C ASP A 29 8.78 4.71 -5.96
N SER A 30 7.63 4.16 -6.33
CA SER A 30 6.45 4.95 -6.68
C SER A 30 5.91 5.68 -5.45
N SER A 31 5.71 6.99 -5.60
CA SER A 31 5.04 7.86 -4.63
C SER A 31 3.57 7.47 -4.50
N ILE A 32 3.10 7.25 -3.28
CA ILE A 32 1.73 6.81 -3.00
C ILE A 32 0.71 7.82 -3.54
N ILE A 33 0.96 9.11 -3.30
CA ILE A 33 0.05 10.19 -3.69
C ILE A 33 0.39 10.72 -5.09
N GLU A 34 1.67 10.89 -5.43
CA GLU A 34 2.02 11.59 -6.68
C GLU A 34 2.01 10.66 -7.89
N ASP A 35 2.55 9.44 -7.77
CA ASP A 35 2.67 8.52 -8.90
C ASP A 35 1.47 7.58 -8.99
N LEU A 36 1.01 7.08 -7.83
CA LEU A 36 -0.10 6.15 -7.78
C LEU A 36 -1.44 6.86 -7.67
N HIS A 37 -1.47 8.19 -7.52
CA HIS A 37 -2.63 9.03 -7.24
C HIS A 37 -3.64 8.42 -6.26
N ILE A 38 -3.13 7.81 -5.18
CA ILE A 38 -3.95 7.34 -4.07
C ILE A 38 -4.39 8.56 -3.27
N ASP A 39 -5.69 8.80 -3.24
CA ASP A 39 -6.27 9.90 -2.45
C ASP A 39 -6.46 9.52 -0.97
N SER A 40 -6.96 10.46 -0.16
CA SER A 40 -7.14 10.24 1.27
C SER A 40 -8.15 9.14 1.60
N LEU A 41 -9.13 8.89 0.74
CA LEU A 41 -10.12 7.84 0.94
C LEU A 41 -9.53 6.47 0.58
N GLU A 42 -8.89 6.38 -0.60
CA GLU A 42 -8.19 5.16 -1.04
C GLU A 42 -7.07 4.77 -0.07
N MET A 43 -6.42 5.75 0.58
CA MET A 43 -5.43 5.49 1.62
C MET A 43 -6.04 4.77 2.83
N LEU A 44 -7.23 5.17 3.28
CA LEU A 44 -7.93 4.51 4.39
C LEU A 44 -8.37 3.09 4.02
N GLU A 45 -8.79 2.87 2.76
CA GLU A 45 -9.08 1.54 2.25
C GLU A 45 -7.83 0.66 2.25
N LEU A 46 -6.70 1.18 1.78
CA LEU A 46 -5.41 0.49 1.80
C LEU A 46 -4.97 0.13 3.22
N ILE A 47 -5.09 1.06 4.17
CA ILE A 47 -4.81 0.82 5.60
C ILE A 47 -5.66 -0.32 6.12
N THR A 48 -6.97 -0.30 5.84
CA THR A 48 -7.90 -1.35 6.27
C THR A 48 -7.49 -2.73 5.72
N GLU A 49 -7.07 -2.81 4.45
CA GLU A 49 -6.58 -4.07 3.88
C GLU A 49 -5.25 -4.53 4.50
N ILE A 50 -4.35 -3.61 4.84
CA ILE A 50 -3.09 -3.92 5.54
C ILE A 50 -3.38 -4.47 6.93
N GLU A 51 -4.30 -3.88 7.67
CA GLU A 51 -4.72 -4.37 8.99
C GLU A 51 -5.31 -5.78 8.91
N ARG A 52 -6.17 -6.05 7.92
CA ARG A 52 -6.72 -7.39 7.68
C ARG A 52 -5.63 -8.39 7.31
N TYR A 53 -4.67 -8.00 6.47
CA TYR A 53 -3.60 -8.88 6.02
C TYR A 53 -2.59 -9.23 7.13
N THR A 54 -2.25 -8.24 7.95
CA THR A 54 -1.33 -8.39 9.09
C THR A 54 -2.01 -8.99 10.32
N GLY A 55 -3.32 -8.76 10.49
CA GLY A 55 -4.07 -9.10 11.70
C GLY A 55 -3.80 -8.13 12.86
N LEU A 56 -3.19 -6.97 12.58
CA LEU A 56 -2.77 -5.98 13.57
C LEU A 56 -3.33 -4.60 13.20
N PRO A 57 -3.73 -3.78 14.20
CA PRO A 57 -4.10 -2.39 13.94
C PRO A 57 -2.86 -1.59 13.49
N LEU A 58 -3.05 -0.68 12.53
CA LEU A 58 -2.00 0.16 11.98
C LEU A 58 -2.12 1.58 12.55
N LEU A 59 -1.10 2.01 13.29
CA LEU A 59 -1.10 3.32 13.93
C LEU A 59 -0.91 4.46 12.92
N ASP A 60 -1.67 5.54 13.12
CA ASP A 60 -1.61 6.75 12.28
C ASP A 60 -0.21 7.32 12.14
N GLU A 61 0.56 7.35 13.23
CA GLU A 61 1.93 7.85 13.22
C GLU A 61 2.90 7.07 12.32
N ILE A 62 2.53 5.85 11.90
CA ILE A 62 3.30 5.01 10.98
C ILE A 62 2.91 5.35 9.55
N TRP A 63 1.63 5.18 9.20
CA TRP A 63 1.19 5.31 7.81
C TRP A 63 1.21 6.76 7.32
N MET A 64 1.04 7.74 8.21
CA MET A 64 1.16 9.16 7.87
C MET A 64 2.59 9.56 7.45
N LYS A 65 3.60 8.74 7.74
CA LYS A 65 4.99 8.96 7.31
C LYS A 65 5.32 8.27 5.99
N TRP A 66 4.44 7.41 5.48
CA TRP A 66 4.69 6.69 4.24
C TRP A 66 4.64 7.64 3.06
N ARG A 67 5.68 7.55 2.22
CA ARG A 67 5.80 8.32 0.99
C ARG A 67 5.81 7.42 -0.24
N TYR A 68 6.43 6.25 -0.11
CA TYR A 68 6.66 5.32 -1.19
C TYR A 68 6.12 3.93 -0.85
N LEU A 69 5.86 3.11 -1.86
CA LEU A 69 5.42 1.73 -1.63
C LEU A 69 6.40 0.87 -0.86
N ARG A 70 7.71 1.12 -0.98
CA ARG A 70 8.72 0.45 -0.15
C ARG A 70 8.48 0.66 1.34
N ASP A 71 7.92 1.80 1.76
CA ASP A 71 7.67 2.07 3.18
C ASP A 71 6.62 1.10 3.73
N ILE A 72 5.61 0.80 2.91
CA ILE A 72 4.55 -0.18 3.21
C ILE A 72 5.13 -1.60 3.23
N VAL A 73 5.92 -1.99 2.22
CA VAL A 73 6.52 -3.33 2.18
C VAL A 73 7.49 -3.54 3.34
N ASN A 74 8.27 -2.52 3.71
CA ASN A 74 9.16 -2.57 4.88
C ASN A 74 8.36 -2.74 6.17
N TYR A 75 7.23 -2.05 6.30
CA TYR A 75 6.33 -2.26 7.44
C TYR A 75 5.82 -3.71 7.48
N LEU A 76 5.31 -4.24 6.36
CA LEU A 76 4.81 -5.61 6.29
C LEU A 76 5.88 -6.63 6.69
N LEU A 77 7.13 -6.44 6.25
CA LEU A 77 8.27 -7.27 6.63
C LEU A 77 8.65 -7.18 8.11
N SER A 78 8.32 -6.08 8.78
CA SER A 78 8.61 -5.90 10.21
C SER A 78 7.59 -6.58 11.13
N VAL A 79 6.40 -6.90 10.61
CA VAL A 79 5.28 -7.43 11.39
C VAL A 79 4.84 -8.85 10.99
N LYS A 80 5.44 -9.45 9.95
CA LYS A 80 5.12 -10.79 9.42
C LYS A 80 6.35 -11.67 9.21
#